data_AF-A0A925J293-F1
#
_entry.id   AF-A0A925J293-F1
#
_cell.length_a   1.000
_cell.length_b   1.000
_cell.length_c   1.000
_cell.angle_alpha   90.00
_cell.angle_beta   90.00
_cell.angle_gamma   90.00
#
_symmetry.space_group_name_H-M   'P 1'
#
loop_
_entity.id
_entity.type
_entity.pdbx_description
1 polymer ?
#
loop_
_entity_poly.entity_id
_entity_poly.type
_entity_poly.pdbx_seq_one_letter_code
_entity_poly.pdbx_strand_id
1 'polypeptide(L)'
;VRPHFKKLAEMQYRGVIVTAPGSDVDFVSRCFYPAFGIEEDPVTGSAHTSLTPFWANRLGKESLTARQISSRGGFLKCRLAGERTLISGQAITFREGLIHV
;
A
#
# COMPACT_ATOMS: atom_id res chain seq x y z
N VAL A 1 12.18 3.79 8.00
CA VAL A 1 11.66 4.53 9.17
C VAL A 1 11.30 3.57 10.32
N ARG A 2 11.38 4.02 11.58
CA ARG A 2 10.88 3.29 12.76
C ARG A 2 9.76 4.11 13.42
N PRO A 3 8.48 3.70 13.28
CA PRO A 3 7.35 4.48 13.79
C PRO A 3 7.16 4.33 15.30
N HIS A 4 6.63 5.38 15.94
CA HIS A 4 6.16 5.33 17.32
C HIS A 4 4.68 4.93 17.34
N PHE A 5 4.38 3.63 17.33
CA PHE A 5 3.02 3.13 17.13
C PHE A 5 1.99 3.66 18.14
N LYS A 6 2.37 3.83 19.41
CA LYS A 6 1.49 4.42 20.43
C LYS A 6 1.00 5.82 20.03
N LYS A 7 1.92 6.70 19.62
CA LYS A 7 1.58 8.05 19.16
C LYS A 7 0.74 8.03 17.88
N LEU A 8 1.00 7.10 16.98
CA LEU A 8 0.21 6.95 15.76
C LEU A 8 -1.21 6.44 16.06
N ALA A 9 -1.39 5.62 17.10
CA ALA A 9 -2.70 5.11 17.50
C ALA A 9 -3.59 6.18 18.14
N GLU A 10 -2.98 7.22 18.73
CA GLU A 10 -3.67 8.36 19.34
C GLU A 10 -4.15 9.40 18.30
N MET A 11 -3.74 9.27 17.03
CA MET A 11 -4.14 10.20 15.97
C MET A 11 -5.61 10.01 15.58
N GLN A 12 -6.30 11.11 15.27
CA GLN A 12 -7.69 11.12 14.79
C GLN A 12 -7.83 10.71 13.30
N TYR A 13 -6.94 9.84 12.80
CA TYR A 13 -6.94 9.35 11.43
C TYR A 13 -7.01 7.83 11.40
N ARG A 14 -7.46 7.28 10.26
CA ARG A 14 -7.51 5.82 10.08
C ARG A 14 -6.12 5.18 10.16
N GLY A 15 -5.10 5.87 9.65
CA GLY A 15 -3.72 5.39 9.66
C GLY A 15 -2.81 6.36 8.94
N VAL A 16 -1.53 6.01 8.88
CA VAL A 16 -0.48 6.82 8.28
C VAL A 16 0.15 6.03 7.13
N ILE A 17 0.17 6.66 5.96
CA ILE A 17 0.87 6.16 4.78
C ILE A 17 2.13 7.01 4.61
N VAL A 18 3.29 6.37 4.53
CA VAL A 18 4.55 7.02 4.19
C VAL A 18 4.93 6.59 2.78
N THR A 19 5.30 7.54 1.93
CA THR A 19 5.64 7.27 0.52
C THR A 19 6.82 8.12 0.04
N ALA A 20 7.56 7.62 -0.95
CA ALA A 20 8.71 8.27 -1.57
C ALA A 20 8.89 7.76 -3.01
N PRO A 21 9.69 8.46 -3.86
CA PRO A 21 10.09 7.91 -5.15
C PRO A 21 10.83 6.58 -4.96
N GLY A 22 10.60 5.62 -5.84
CA GLY A 22 11.32 4.35 -5.81
C GLY A 22 12.66 4.43 -6.54
N SER A 23 13.57 3.50 -6.22
CA SER A 23 14.83 3.32 -6.93
C SER A 23 14.69 2.52 -8.24
N ASP A 24 13.83 1.52 -8.20
CA ASP A 24 13.60 0.47 -9.21
C ASP A 24 12.12 0.39 -9.64
N VAL A 25 11.27 1.18 -9.01
CA VAL A 25 9.84 1.34 -9.27
C VAL A 25 9.48 2.82 -9.23
N ASP A 26 8.30 3.20 -9.72
CA ASP A 26 7.90 4.61 -9.75
C ASP A 26 7.74 5.19 -8.34
N PHE A 27 7.18 4.43 -7.39
CA PHE A 27 7.11 4.84 -5.99
C PHE A 27 7.11 3.68 -4.99
N VAL A 28 7.46 4.00 -3.75
CA VAL A 28 7.40 3.06 -2.62
C VAL A 28 6.47 3.56 -1.52
N SER A 29 5.95 2.64 -0.71
CA SER A 29 5.08 2.98 0.42
C SER A 29 5.28 2.08 1.64
N ARG A 30 4.84 2.56 2.81
CA ARG A 30 4.59 1.77 4.04
C ARG A 30 3.32 2.29 4.69
N CYS A 31 2.50 1.39 5.23
CA CYS A 31 1.16 1.71 5.73
C CYS A 31 0.99 1.23 7.17
N PHE A 32 0.67 2.16 8.08
CA PHE A 32 0.59 1.92 9.52
C PHE A 32 -0.83 2.21 10.02
N TYR A 33 -1.45 1.25 10.71
CA TYR A 33 -2.83 1.35 11.21
C TYR A 33 -2.97 0.95 12.69
N PRO A 34 -2.12 1.46 13.60
CA PRO A 34 -2.04 0.92 14.96
C PRO A 34 -3.30 1.16 15.79
N ALA A 35 -4.12 2.17 15.47
CA ALA A 35 -5.45 2.36 16.07
C ALA A 35 -6.41 1.17 15.84
N PHE A 36 -6.14 0.34 14.83
CA PHE A 36 -6.90 -0.87 14.49
C PHE A 36 -6.17 -2.16 14.91
N GLY A 37 -5.14 -2.07 15.76
CA GLY A 37 -4.34 -3.21 16.18
C GLY A 37 -3.39 -3.75 15.11
N ILE A 38 -3.22 -3.04 13.99
CA ILE A 38 -2.30 -3.40 12.90
C ILE A 38 -1.16 -2.39 12.91
N GLU A 39 -0.04 -2.75 13.53
CA GLU A 39 1.14 -1.86 13.56
C GLU A 39 1.59 -1.46 12.16
N GLU A 40 1.78 -2.46 11.27
CA GLU A 40 2.10 -2.27 9.86
C GLU A 40 1.39 -3.33 9.02
N ASP A 41 0.68 -2.89 7.98
CA ASP A 41 0.05 -3.79 7.01
C ASP A 41 1.08 -4.16 5.92
N PRO A 42 1.28 -5.46 5.61
CA PRO A 42 2.27 -5.88 4.62
C PRO A 42 2.09 -5.25 3.24
N VAL A 43 0.87 -5.23 2.72
CA VAL A 43 0.52 -4.70 1.38
C VAL A 43 -0.92 -4.20 1.40
N THR A 44 -1.12 -2.90 1.19
CA THR A 44 -2.43 -2.26 1.38
C THR A 44 -2.98 -1.76 0.06
N GLY A 45 -3.89 -2.53 -0.56
CA GLY A 45 -4.53 -2.15 -1.83
C GLY A 45 -5.31 -0.83 -1.72
N SER A 46 -6.06 -0.62 -0.63
CA SER A 46 -6.84 0.61 -0.42
C SER A 46 -5.97 1.86 -0.32
N ALA A 47 -4.76 1.78 0.26
CA ALA A 47 -3.84 2.92 0.28
C ALA A 47 -3.45 3.38 -1.14
N HIS A 48 -3.38 2.44 -2.09
CA HIS A 48 -2.99 2.74 -3.46
C HIS A 48 -4.08 3.45 -4.26
N THR A 49 -5.34 3.47 -3.81
CA THR A 49 -6.38 4.33 -4.44
C THR A 49 -6.12 5.82 -4.19
N SER A 50 -5.41 6.17 -3.11
CA SER A 50 -4.94 7.53 -2.85
C SER A 50 -3.54 7.80 -3.42
N LEU A 51 -2.62 6.82 -3.33
CA LEU A 51 -1.24 6.99 -3.80
C LEU A 51 -1.12 7.04 -5.33
N THR A 52 -1.95 6.29 -6.06
CA THR A 52 -1.88 6.24 -7.53
C THR A 52 -2.13 7.61 -8.15
N PRO A 53 -3.24 8.32 -7.87
CA PRO A 53 -3.45 9.66 -8.43
C PRO A 53 -2.40 10.67 -7.95
N PHE A 54 -1.95 10.58 -6.70
CA PHE A 54 -0.89 11.44 -6.15
C PHE A 54 0.42 11.32 -6.95
N TRP A 55 0.89 10.09 -7.19
CA TRP A 55 2.13 9.86 -7.93
C TRP A 55 1.96 10.02 -9.44
N ALA A 56 0.80 9.67 -9.99
CA ALA A 56 0.48 9.86 -11.40
C ALA A 56 0.60 11.33 -11.80
N ASN A 57 0.00 12.21 -11.00
CA ASN A 57 0.08 13.65 -11.21
C ASN A 57 1.51 14.19 -11.06
N ARG A 58 2.25 13.72 -10.05
CA ARG A 58 3.63 14.17 -9.79
C ARG A 58 4.62 13.70 -10.86
N LEU A 59 4.41 12.52 -11.44
CA LEU A 59 5.33 11.89 -12.39
C LEU A 59 4.88 12.05 -13.86
N GLY A 60 3.69 12.59 -14.11
CA GLY A 60 3.13 12.69 -15.46
C GLY A 60 2.87 11.33 -16.11
N LYS A 61 2.48 10.32 -15.32
CA LYS A 61 2.32 8.93 -15.76
C LYS A 61 0.97 8.35 -15.33
N GLU A 62 0.26 7.70 -16.24
CA GLU A 62 -0.99 7.01 -15.91
C GLU A 62 -0.76 5.58 -15.39
N SER A 63 0.28 4.90 -15.90
CA SER A 63 0.66 3.54 -15.48
C SER A 63 1.91 3.60 -14.63
N LEU A 64 1.83 3.03 -13.44
CA LEU A 64 2.84 3.13 -12.39
C LEU A 64 3.14 1.75 -11.83
N THR A 65 4.39 1.56 -11.45
CA THR A 65 4.86 0.43 -10.64
C THR A 65 5.10 0.91 -9.22
N ALA A 66 4.62 0.14 -8.26
CA ALA A 66 4.72 0.47 -6.85
C ALA A 66 5.28 -0.69 -6.05
N ARG A 67 5.97 -0.38 -4.96
CA ARG A 67 6.40 -1.38 -3.99
C ARG A 67 6.08 -0.94 -2.56
N GLN A 68 5.23 -1.71 -1.87
CA GLN A 68 5.06 -1.53 -0.43
C GLN A 68 6.22 -2.23 0.27
N ILE A 69 7.13 -1.46 0.87
CA ILE A 69 8.40 -1.93 1.45
C ILE A 69 8.26 -2.23 2.96
N SER A 70 7.22 -2.99 3.29
CA SER A 70 7.08 -3.63 4.60
C SER A 70 8.10 -4.77 4.77
N SER A 71 8.13 -5.42 5.94
CA SER A 71 9.01 -6.58 6.17
C SER A 71 8.78 -7.74 5.19
N ARG A 72 7.53 -7.96 4.76
CA ARG A 72 7.19 -8.98 3.75
C ARG A 72 7.32 -8.47 2.32
N GLY A 73 7.09 -7.17 2.13
CA GLY A 73 7.08 -6.53 0.83
C GLY A 73 5.85 -6.87 -0.02
N GLY A 74 5.58 -6.04 -1.02
CA GLY A 74 4.62 -6.34 -2.08
C GLY A 74 4.82 -5.46 -3.28
N PHE A 75 4.76 -6.05 -4.47
CA PHE A 75 4.80 -5.34 -5.74
C PHE A 75 3.39 -5.15 -6.29
N LEU A 76 3.10 -3.96 -6.78
CA LEU A 76 1.80 -3.61 -7.36
C LEU A 76 2.00 -2.91 -8.70
N LYS A 77 1.13 -3.21 -9.66
CA LYS A 77 0.93 -2.39 -10.85
C LYS A 77 -0.33 -1.57 -10.64
N CYS A 78 -0.19 -0.26 -10.79
CA CYS A 78 -1.26 0.70 -10.59
C CYS A 78 -1.51 1.45 -11.91
N ARG A 79 -2.77 1.72 -12.21
CA ARG A 79 -3.15 2.57 -13.34
C ARG A 79 -4.23 3.55 -12.94
N LEU A 80 -3.99 4.84 -13.19
CA LEU A 80 -5.03 5.86 -13.14
C LEU A 80 -5.82 5.82 -14.45
N ALA A 81 -7.10 5.47 -14.38
CA ALA A 81 -8.02 5.35 -15.51
C ALA A 81 -9.18 6.33 -15.31
N GLY A 82 -8.91 7.62 -15.59
CA GLY A 82 -9.82 8.71 -15.27
C GLY A 82 -10.03 8.82 -13.75
N GLU A 83 -11.26 8.68 -13.29
CA GLU A 83 -11.64 8.74 -11.86
C GLU A 83 -11.41 7.42 -11.11
N ARG A 84 -10.89 6.38 -11.77
CA ARG A 84 -10.68 5.05 -11.18
C ARG A 84 -9.20 4.73 -11.06
N THR A 85 -8.84 4.06 -9.96
CA THR A 85 -7.53 3.42 -9.79
C THR A 85 -7.67 1.92 -9.98
N LEU A 86 -6.97 1.36 -10.97
CA LEU A 86 -6.84 -0.08 -11.17
C LEU A 86 -5.57 -0.56 -10.47
N ILE A 87 -5.67 -1.65 -9.73
CA ILE A 87 -4.56 -2.24 -8.96
C ILE A 87 -4.48 -3.71 -9.33
N SER A 88 -3.28 -4.20 -9.61
CA SER A 88 -3.03 -5.62 -9.84
C SER A 88 -1.72 -6.05 -9.18
N GLY A 89 -1.66 -7.33 -8.84
CA GLY A 89 -0.50 -7.96 -8.23
C GLY A 89 -0.56 -9.47 -8.48
N GLN A 90 0.53 -10.16 -8.18
CA GLN A 90 0.58 -11.62 -8.24
C GLN A 90 0.13 -12.19 -6.89
N ALA A 91 -0.50 -13.37 -6.94
CA ALA A 91 -0.91 -14.13 -5.76
C ALA A 91 -0.25 -15.51 -5.79
N ILE A 92 0.03 -16.07 -4.62
CA ILE A 92 0.56 -17.42 -4.44
C ILE A 92 -0.30 -18.10 -3.38
N THR A 93 -0.86 -19.27 -3.71
CA THR A 93 -1.62 -20.09 -2.76
C THR A 93 -0.66 -20.71 -1.74
N PHE A 94 -0.80 -20.35 -0.47
CA PHE A 94 0.02 -20.92 0.60
C PHE A 94 -0.49 -22.28 1.08
N ARG A 95 -1.81 -22.44 1.18
CA ARG A 95 -2.48 -23.67 1.61
C ARG A 95 -3.84 -23.79 0.94
N GLU A 96 -4.28 -25.03 0.78
CA GLU A 96 -5.59 -25.43 0.28
C GLU A 96 -6.19 -26.46 1.25
N GLY A 97 -7.52 -26.44 1.42
CA GLY A 97 -8.23 -27.32 2.35
C GLY A 97 -9.76 -27.18 2.25
N LEU A 98 -10.48 -27.95 3.07
CA LEU A 98 -11.95 -27.97 3.11
C LEU A 98 -12.46 -27.41 4.45
N ILE A 99 -13.46 -26.54 4.39
CA ILE A 99 -14.16 -26.00 5.57
C ILE A 99 -15.57 -26.63 5.59
N HIS A 100 -15.88 -27.33 6.67
CA HIS A 100 -17.24 -27.85 6.94
C HIS A 100 -17.98 -26.83 7.81
N VAL A 101 -19.18 -26.45 7.37
CA VAL A 101 -20.07 -25.50 8.04
C VAL A 101 -21.32 -26.23 8.52
#